data_AF-A0A923QZ31-F1
#
_entry.id   AF-A0A923QZ31-F1
#
_cell.length_a   1.000
_cell.length_b   1.000
_cell.length_c   1.000
_cell.angle_alpha   90.00
_cell.angle_beta   90.00
_cell.angle_gamma   90.00
#
_symmetry.space_group_name_H-M   'P 1'
#
loop_
_entity.id
_entity.type
_entity.pdbx_description
1 polymer ?
#
loop_
_entity_poly.entity_id
_entity_poly.type
_entity_poly.pdbx_seq_one_letter_code
_entity_poly.pdbx_strand_id
1 'polypeptide(L)' 'MKQTFTFLLAFLSHSFLYSQTLEPSFGIGGKVILPFGQADASFYAIAEDSKGNLVLTGEAAPIITFIFSQ' A
#
# COMPACT_ATOMS: atom_id res chain seq x y z
N MET A 1 8.16 43.84 -8.96
CA MET A 1 8.69 42.69 -9.72
C MET A 1 9.43 41.65 -8.86
N LYS A 2 9.44 41.73 -7.52
CA LYS A 2 10.18 40.76 -6.67
C LYS A 2 9.31 39.63 -6.10
N GLN A 3 8.00 39.83 -5.91
CA GLN A 3 7.10 38.82 -5.35
C GLN A 3 6.73 37.70 -6.33
N THR A 4 6.60 37.99 -7.62
CA THR A 4 6.24 36.99 -8.65
C THR A 4 7.32 35.92 -8.85
N PHE A 5 8.59 36.23 -8.61
CA PHE A 5 9.69 35.26 -8.71
C PHE A 5 9.76 34.31 -7.51
N THR A 6 9.41 34.80 -6.31
CA THR A 6 9.35 33.99 -5.08
C THR A 6 8.22 32.95 -5.12
N PHE A 7 7.07 33.28 -5.68
CA PHE A 7 5.98 32.30 -5.88
C PHE A 7 6.35 31.20 -6.88
N LEU A 8 7.11 31.52 -7.93
CA LEU A 8 7.58 30.55 -8.92
C LEU A 8 8.56 29.54 -8.30
N LEU A 9 9.47 29.99 -7.42
CA LEU A 9 10.39 29.11 -6.67
C LEU A 9 9.68 28.25 -5.61
N ALA A 10 8.67 28.78 -4.92
CA ALA A 10 7.90 28.03 -3.92
C ALA A 10 6.98 26.96 -4.54
N PHE A 11 6.51 27.18 -5.77
CA PHE A 11 5.82 26.16 -6.55
C PHE A 11 6.78 25.09 -7.07
N LEU A 12 7.99 25.50 -7.53
CA LEU A 12 9.03 24.57 -7.97
C LEU A 12 9.62 23.70 -6.85
N SER A 13 9.55 24.13 -5.58
CA SER A 13 9.91 23.30 -4.43
C SER A 13 8.82 22.28 -4.05
N HIS A 14 7.55 22.54 -4.37
CA HIS A 14 6.48 21.54 -4.28
C HIS A 14 6.49 20.58 -5.49
N SER A 15 7.02 21.04 -6.62
CA SER A 15 7.27 20.26 -7.84
C SER A 15 8.69 19.67 -7.90
N PHE A 16 9.40 19.58 -6.78
CA PHE A 16 10.71 18.97 -6.73
C PHE A 16 10.57 17.53 -6.25
N LEU A 17 10.85 16.59 -7.16
CA LEU A 17 11.02 15.16 -6.89
C LEU A 17 9.70 14.39 -6.69
N TYR A 18 9.08 13.96 -7.80
CA TYR A 18 8.38 12.68 -7.80
C TYR A 18 9.43 11.58 -7.63
N SER A 19 9.92 11.44 -6.40
CA SER A 19 10.77 10.34 -6.02
C SER A 19 9.87 9.10 -6.05
N GLN A 20 10.04 8.23 -7.06
CA GLN A 20 9.40 6.90 -7.13
C GLN A 20 9.94 5.94 -6.05
N THR A 21 10.34 6.48 -4.91
CA THR A 21 10.78 5.72 -3.76
C THR A 21 9.54 5.36 -2.97
N LEU A 22 9.32 4.06 -2.77
CA LEU A 22 8.32 3.57 -1.84
C LEU A 22 8.48 4.31 -0.50
N GLU A 23 7.39 4.78 0.08
CA GLU A 23 7.38 5.43 1.40
C GLU A 23 7.95 4.45 2.44
N PRO A 24 9.16 4.65 2.98
CA PRO A 24 9.81 3.64 3.81
C PRO A 24 9.09 3.38 5.13
N SER A 25 8.25 4.33 5.55
CA SER A 25 7.38 4.23 6.74
C SER A 25 6.27 3.18 6.58
N PHE A 26 5.95 2.78 5.34
CA PHE A 26 4.95 1.77 5.05
C PHE A 26 5.54 0.36 5.19
N GLY A 27 5.47 -0.23 6.39
CA GLY A 27 5.97 -1.59 6.63
C GLY A 27 7.49 -1.74 6.46
N ILE A 28 7.95 -2.82 5.82
CA ILE A 28 9.37 -3.11 5.62
C ILE A 28 9.74 -2.75 4.17
N GLY A 29 10.62 -1.76 4.01
CA GLY A 29 11.06 -1.30 2.68
C GLY A 29 9.92 -0.70 1.85
N GLY A 30 8.92 -0.11 2.50
CA GLY A 30 7.75 0.46 1.85
C GLY A 30 6.72 -0.56 1.35
N LYS A 31 6.70 -1.76 1.95
CA LYS A 31 5.75 -2.84 1.68
C LYS A 31 5.24 -3.47 2.97
N VAL A 32 3.98 -3.87 2.96
CA VAL A 32 3.38 -4.71 4.01
C VAL A 32 3.12 -6.09 3.41
N ILE A 33 3.61 -7.13 4.06
CA ILE A 33 3.33 -8.52 3.71
C ILE A 33 2.27 -9.02 4.70
N LEU A 34 1.12 -9.42 4.18
CA LEU A 34 0.01 -9.94 4.99
C LEU A 34 -0.15 -11.44 4.71
N PRO A 35 0.10 -12.32 5.71
CA PRO A 35 -0.12 -13.75 5.54
C PRO A 35 -1.61 -14.07 5.64
N PHE A 36 -2.27 -14.23 4.48
CA PHE A 36 -3.67 -14.63 4.40
C PHE A 36 -3.80 -16.02 3.80
N GLY A 37 -4.69 -16.83 4.37
CA GLY A 37 -4.88 -18.22 3.95
C GLY A 37 -3.77 -19.14 4.45
N GLN A 38 -3.98 -20.44 4.25
CA GLN A 38 -2.92 -21.45 4.46
C GLN A 38 -2.31 -21.90 3.13
N ALA A 39 -2.93 -21.53 2.00
CA ALA A 39 -2.45 -21.79 0.64
C ALA A 39 -2.48 -20.48 -0.17
N ASP A 40 -3.28 -20.41 -1.24
CA ASP A 40 -3.33 -19.25 -2.12
C ASP A 40 -4.23 -18.14 -1.57
N ALA A 41 -3.82 -16.89 -1.78
CA ALA A 41 -4.65 -15.71 -1.51
C ALA A 41 -4.59 -14.73 -2.68
N SER A 42 -5.75 -14.17 -3.04
CA SER A 42 -5.91 -13.18 -4.10
C SER A 42 -6.69 -11.98 -3.57
N PHE A 43 -6.21 -10.76 -3.85
CA PHE A 43 -6.90 -9.51 -3.52
C PHE A 43 -7.43 -8.85 -4.79
N TYR A 44 -8.68 -8.40 -4.78
CA TYR A 44 -9.36 -7.85 -5.94
C TYR A 44 -9.62 -6.34 -5.84
N ALA A 45 -9.68 -5.82 -4.62
CA ALA A 45 -9.88 -4.39 -4.38
C ALA A 45 -9.20 -3.93 -3.11
N ILE A 46 -8.86 -2.65 -3.10
CA ILE A 46 -8.31 -1.92 -1.96
C ILE A 46 -9.03 -0.57 -1.84
N ALA A 47 -9.31 -0.15 -0.61
CA ALA A 47 -9.87 1.17 -0.30
C ALA A 47 -9.28 1.70 1.00
N GLU A 48 -9.33 3.01 1.19
CA GLU A 48 -8.99 3.65 2.47
C GLU A 48 -10.29 3.96 3.23
N ASP A 49 -10.35 3.62 4.52
CA ASP A 49 -11.48 3.98 5.37
C ASP A 49 -11.39 5.42 5.91
N SER A 50 -12.44 5.91 6.55
CA SER A 50 -12.48 7.28 7.13
C SER A 50 -11.44 7.55 8.24
N LYS A 51 -10.72 6.52 8.70
CA LYS A 51 -9.71 6.60 9.75
C LYS A 51 -8.28 6.47 9.18
N GLY A 52 -8.14 6.33 7.86
CA GLY A 52 -6.86 6.16 7.19
C GLY A 52 -6.33 4.72 7.16
N ASN A 53 -7.17 3.71 7.44
CA ASN A 53 -6.76 2.31 7.29
C ASN A 53 -6.97 1.83 5.87
N LEU A 54 -6.06 0.99 5.38
CA LEU A 54 -6.25 0.26 4.13
C LEU A 54 -7.10 -0.99 4.36
N VAL A 55 -8.22 -1.07 3.65
CA VAL A 55 -9.14 -2.22 3.62
C VAL A 55 -8.92 -2.97 2.32
N LEU A 56 -8.61 -4.26 2.42
CA LEU A 56 -8.43 -5.16 1.28
C LEU A 56 -9.56 -6.19 1.23
N THR A 57 -10.06 -6.50 0.04
CA THR A 57 -11.05 -7.57 -0.16
C THR A 57 -10.54 -8.58 -1.18
N GLY A 58 -10.83 -9.86 -0.94
CA GLY A 58 -10.26 -10.95 -1.73
C GLY A 58 -10.70 -12.33 -1.27
N GLU A 59 -10.07 -13.35 -1.83
CA GLU A 59 -10.25 -14.76 -1.50
C GLU A 59 -8.96 -15.33 -0.88
N ALA A 60 -9.12 -16.19 0.12
CA ALA A 60 -8.02 -16.94 0.71
C ALA A 60 -8.43 -18.41 0.85
N ALA A 61 -7.64 -19.29 0.25
CA ALA A 61 -7.89 -20.72 0.27
C ALA A 61 -7.44 -21.35 1.61
N PRO A 62 -8.28 -22.16 2.27
CA PRO A 62 -7.83 -23.04 3.34
C PRO A 62 -7.02 -24.21 2.76
N ILE A 63 -6.09 -24.76 3.54
CA ILE A 63 -5.57 -26.10 3.25
C ILE A 63 -6.69 -27.10 3.55
N ILE A 64 -7.08 -27.90 2.57
CA ILE A 64 -7.96 -29.05 2.79
C ILE A 64 -7.06 -30.26 3.10
N THR A 65 -6.94 -30.60 4.38
CA THR A 65 -6.27 -31.83 4.82
C THR A 65 -7.29 -32.97 4.84
N PHE A 66 -7.13 -33.98 3.98
CA PHE A 66 -7.85 -35.24 4.12
C PHE A 66 -7.18 -36.10 5.19
N ILE A 67 -7.86 -36.28 6.33
CA ILE A 67 -7.42 -37.23 7.36
C ILE A 67 -8.10 -38.56 7.07
N PHE A 68 -7.34 -39.54 6.61
CA PHE A 68 -7.81 -40.93 6.57
C PHE A 68 -7.59 -41.54 7.95
N SER A 69 -8.69 -41.81 8.68
CA SER A 69 -8.64 -42.72 9.83
C SER A 69 -8.71 -44.15 9.30
N GLN A 70 -7.76 -45.00 9.73
CA GLN A 70 -7.91 -46.45 9.58
C GLN A 70 -8.92 -46.99 10.60
#